data_AF-A0A1G9PI03-F1
#
_entry.id   AF-A0A1G9PI03-F1
#
_cell.length_a   1.000
_cell.length_b   1.000
_cell.length_c   1.000
_cell.angle_alpha   90.00
_cell.angle_beta   90.00
_cell.angle_gamma   90.00
#
_symmetry.space_group_name_H-M   'P 1'
#
loop_
_entity.id
_entity.type
_entity.pdbx_description
1 polymer ?
#
loop_
_entity_poly.entity_id
_entity_poly.type
_entity_poly.pdbx_seq_one_letter_code
_entity_poly.pdbx_strand_id
1 'polypeptide(L)'
;MQSEGTWQIAVGLIFLAVTVFVLPMPLFEVFSGIAGQGAVALFGLGLGLLVVGLGFVAVGLRKRSRNLRTARSYDTREPSASDEDRPVNPHALPNTYGAFPPAS
;
A
#
# COMPACT_ATOMS: atom_id res chain seq x y z
N MET A 1 -5.69 -10.29 11.36
CA MET A 1 -4.97 -9.02 11.56
C MET A 1 -5.34 -8.06 10.44
N GLN A 2 -6.28 -7.15 10.67
CA GLN A 2 -6.67 -6.14 9.68
C GLN A 2 -5.55 -5.09 9.63
N SER A 3 -4.86 -4.96 8.49
CA SER A 3 -3.74 -4.02 8.39
C SER A 3 -4.26 -2.59 8.56
N GLU A 4 -3.64 -1.78 9.41
CA GLU A 4 -4.10 -0.42 9.73
C GLU A 4 -4.35 0.47 8.51
N GLY A 5 -3.68 0.20 7.39
CA GLY A 5 -3.89 0.90 6.12
C GLY A 5 -5.21 0.56 5.42
N THR A 6 -5.77 -0.65 5.63
CA THR A 6 -7.03 -1.08 4.99
C THR A 6 -8.22 -0.29 5.51
N TRP A 7 -8.25 0.03 6.81
CA TRP A 7 -9.31 0.84 7.41
C TRP A 7 -9.32 2.27 6.85
N GLN A 8 -8.15 2.89 6.74
CA GLN A 8 -8.02 4.25 6.21
C GLN A 8 -8.46 4.36 4.75
N ILE A 9 -8.15 3.34 3.95
CA ILE A 9 -8.62 3.25 2.56
C ILE A 9 -10.15 3.12 2.51
N ALA A 10 -10.74 2.24 3.34
CA ALA A 10 -12.19 2.05 3.35
C ALA A 10 -12.95 3.33 3.76
N VAL A 11 -12.50 4.01 4.81
CA VAL A 11 -13.07 5.29 5.23
C VAL A 11 -12.91 6.35 4.12
N GLY A 12 -11.72 6.45 3.53
CA GLY A 12 -11.48 7.37 2.41
C GLY A 12 -12.38 7.11 1.20
N LEU A 13 -12.63 5.83 0.86
CA LEU A 13 -13.55 5.45 -0.22
C LEU A 13 -14.99 5.86 0.06
N ILE A 14 -15.45 5.75 1.31
CA ILE A 14 -16.81 6.21 1.70
C ILE A 14 -16.92 7.73 1.50
N PHE A 15 -15.93 8.50 1.95
CA PHE A 15 -15.90 9.95 1.74
C PHE A 15 -15.93 10.32 0.25
N LEU A 16 -15.13 9.63 -0.58
CA LEU A 16 -15.14 9.83 -2.02
C LEU A 16 -16.49 9.47 -2.65
N ALA A 17 -17.11 8.36 -2.23
CA ALA A 17 -18.43 7.97 -2.71
C ALA A 17 -19.49 9.02 -2.40
N VAL A 18 -19.53 9.52 -1.16
CA VAL A 18 -20.46 10.60 -0.77
C VAL A 18 -20.19 11.86 -1.60
N THR A 19 -18.93 12.17 -1.89
CA THR A 19 -18.57 13.32 -2.74
C THR A 19 -19.15 13.21 -4.14
N VAL A 20 -19.13 12.02 -4.75
CA VAL A 20 -19.71 11.78 -6.08
C VAL A 20 -21.21 12.05 -6.13
N PHE A 21 -21.93 11.88 -5.02
CA PHE A 21 -23.35 12.21 -4.94
C PHE A 21 -23.62 13.68 -4.62
N VAL A 22 -22.81 14.29 -3.74
CA VAL A 22 -23.08 15.65 -3.24
C VAL A 22 -22.54 16.73 -4.17
N LEU A 23 -21.39 16.51 -4.81
CA LEU A 23 -20.68 17.56 -5.54
C LEU A 23 -21.23 17.92 -6.94
N PRO A 24 -21.79 17.01 -7.77
CA PRO A 24 -22.10 17.33 -9.17
C PRO A 24 -23.07 18.49 -9.37
N MET A 25 -24.17 18.51 -8.62
CA MET A 25 -25.21 19.54 -8.71
C MET A 25 -24.71 20.92 -8.25
N PRO A 26 -24.17 21.09 -7.02
CA PRO A 26 -23.65 22.39 -6.58
C PRO A 26 -22.43 22.84 -7.39
N LEU A 27 -21.61 21.93 -7.92
CA LEU A 27 -20.52 22.28 -8.85
C LEU A 27 -21.10 22.90 -10.13
N PHE A 28 -22.10 22.27 -10.74
CA PHE A 28 -22.76 22.83 -11.92
C PHE A 28 -23.36 24.21 -11.63
N GLU A 29 -24.08 24.36 -10.53
CA GLU A 29 -24.72 25.64 -10.16
C GLU A 29 -23.70 26.76 -9.91
N VAL A 30 -22.57 26.45 -9.26
CA VAL A 30 -21.50 27.43 -9.00
C VAL A 30 -20.82 27.86 -10.29
N PHE A 31 -20.50 26.91 -11.19
CA PHE A 31 -19.82 27.24 -12.45
C PHE A 31 -20.74 27.88 -13.51
N SER A 32 -22.04 27.64 -13.44
CA SER A 32 -23.03 28.29 -14.31
C SER A 32 -23.49 29.65 -13.79
N GLY A 33 -23.04 30.07 -12.60
CA GLY A 33 -23.36 31.38 -12.02
C GLY A 33 -24.78 31.52 -11.49
N ILE A 34 -25.52 30.40 -11.36
CA ILE A 34 -26.89 30.37 -10.83
C ILE A 34 -26.94 29.95 -9.35
N ALA A 35 -25.78 29.70 -8.74
CA ALA A 35 -25.70 29.18 -7.38
C ALA A 35 -26.32 30.12 -6.35
N GLY A 36 -27.33 29.60 -5.65
CA GLY A 36 -27.79 30.17 -4.40
C GLY A 36 -26.83 29.88 -3.24
N GLN A 37 -27.04 30.54 -2.10
CA GLN A 37 -26.22 30.39 -0.90
C GLN A 37 -26.12 28.92 -0.42
N GLY A 38 -27.20 28.14 -0.56
CA GLY A 38 -27.22 26.71 -0.23
C GLY A 38 -26.31 25.88 -1.14
N ALA A 39 -26.27 26.18 -2.43
CA ALA A 39 -25.41 25.50 -3.39
C ALA A 39 -23.93 25.78 -3.12
N VAL A 40 -23.58 27.02 -2.76
CA VAL A 40 -22.21 27.40 -2.37
C VAL A 40 -21.78 26.64 -1.11
N ALA A 41 -22.66 26.50 -0.11
CA ALA A 41 -22.36 25.73 1.09
C ALA A 41 -22.15 24.24 0.79
N LEU A 42 -23.01 23.63 -0.02
CA LEU A 42 -22.88 22.24 -0.46
C LEU A 42 -21.62 22.01 -1.32
N PHE A 43 -21.26 22.99 -2.15
CA PHE A 43 -20.01 22.96 -2.92
C PHE A 43 -18.78 22.94 -2.00
N GLY A 44 -18.75 23.82 -1.00
CA GLY A 44 -17.68 23.85 0.01
C GLY A 44 -17.60 22.54 0.81
N LEU A 45 -18.74 21.99 1.21
CA LEU A 45 -18.82 20.70 1.88
C LEU A 45 -18.29 19.56 0.99
N GLY A 46 -18.70 19.52 -0.28
CA GLY A 46 -18.23 18.54 -1.25
C GLY A 46 -16.73 18.61 -1.50
N LEU A 47 -16.16 19.82 -1.58
CA LEU A 47 -14.71 20.02 -1.64
C LEU A 47 -14.00 19.49 -0.39
N GLY A 48 -14.56 19.75 0.79
CA GLY A 48 -14.03 19.21 2.05
C GLY A 48 -14.02 17.68 2.06
N LEU A 49 -15.14 17.06 1.70
CA LEU A 49 -15.26 15.60 1.60
C LEU A 49 -14.27 15.01 0.59
N LEU A 50 -14.08 15.68 -0.56
CA LEU A 50 -13.11 15.28 -1.58
C LEU A 50 -11.68 15.25 -1.01
N VAL A 51 -11.25 16.37 -0.41
CA VAL A 51 -9.88 16.52 0.13
C VAL A 51 -9.62 15.53 1.26
N VAL A 52 -10.57 15.38 2.18
CA VAL A 52 -10.47 14.43 3.29
C VAL A 52 -10.43 12.99 2.76
N GLY A 53 -11.31 12.63 1.82
CA GLY A 53 -11.36 11.29 1.23
C GLY A 53 -10.05 10.92 0.53
N LEU A 54 -9.52 11.80 -0.32
CA LEU A 54 -8.23 11.62 -0.98
C LEU A 54 -7.07 11.53 0.04
N GLY A 55 -7.09 12.36 1.08
CA GLY A 55 -6.10 12.32 2.16
C GLY A 55 -6.08 10.95 2.85
N PHE A 56 -7.23 10.42 3.23
CA PHE A 56 -7.35 9.11 3.88
C PHE A 56 -6.88 7.96 2.98
N VAL A 57 -7.26 7.97 1.69
CA VAL A 57 -6.79 6.97 0.72
C VAL A 57 -5.27 7.05 0.55
N ALA A 58 -4.72 8.25 0.38
CA ALA A 58 -3.28 8.45 0.21
C ALA A 58 -2.48 7.99 1.44
N VAL A 59 -2.93 8.33 2.65
CA VAL A 59 -2.30 7.89 3.90
C VAL A 59 -2.39 6.36 4.06
N GLY A 60 -3.55 5.78 3.81
CA GLY A 60 -3.76 4.34 3.88
C GLY A 60 -2.89 3.57 2.89
N LEU A 61 -2.78 4.06 1.64
CA LEU A 61 -1.88 3.51 0.63
C LEU A 61 -0.40 3.67 1.03
N ARG A 62 -0.01 4.82 1.61
CA ARG A 62 1.37 5.04 2.09
C ARG A 62 1.74 4.09 3.22
N LYS A 63 0.84 3.87 4.19
CA LYS A 63 1.05 2.89 5.27
C LYS A 63 1.12 1.48 4.73
N ARG A 64 0.21 1.10 3.82
CA ARG A 64 0.22 -0.23 3.17
C ARG A 64 1.48 -0.45 2.35
N SER A 65 1.92 0.56 1.59
CA SER A 65 3.17 0.52 0.82
C SER A 65 4.38 0.33 1.73
N ARG A 66 4.48 1.08 2.84
CA ARG A 66 5.55 0.87 3.83
C ARG A 66 5.55 -0.56 4.38
N ASN A 67 4.39 -1.08 4.78
CA ASN A 67 4.30 -2.43 5.35
C ASN A 67 4.70 -3.53 4.34
N LEU A 68 4.49 -3.32 3.04
CA LEU A 68 4.97 -4.23 1.99
C LEU A 68 6.47 -4.05 1.70
N ARG A 69 7.01 -2.84 1.90
CA ARG A 69 8.43 -2.50 1.70
C ARG A 69 9.31 -2.94 2.85
N THR A 70 8.78 -2.99 4.07
CA THR A 70 9.46 -3.66 5.17
C THR A 70 9.49 -5.13 4.79
N ALA A 71 10.65 -5.61 4.31
CA ALA A 71 10.88 -7.02 4.15
C ALA A 71 10.44 -7.67 5.45
N ARG A 72 9.50 -8.62 5.38
CA ARG A 72 9.22 -9.52 6.48
C ARG A 72 10.53 -10.30 6.66
N SER A 73 11.46 -9.72 7.43
CA SER A 73 12.65 -10.41 7.86
C SER A 73 12.10 -11.66 8.54
N TYR A 74 12.27 -12.81 7.91
CA TYR A 74 12.06 -14.08 8.56
C TYR A 74 13.21 -14.28 9.55
N ASP A 75 13.41 -13.29 10.44
CA ASP A 75 14.39 -13.26 11.54
C ASP A 75 13.97 -14.19 12.68
N THR A 76 12.83 -14.88 12.50
CA THR A 76 12.38 -15.98 13.34
C THR A 76 12.70 -17.34 12.73
N ARG A 77 13.52 -17.41 11.67
CA ARG A 77 14.26 -18.65 11.40
C ARG A 77 15.39 -18.67 12.42
N GLU A 78 15.48 -19.75 13.20
CA GLU A 78 16.72 -20.11 13.89
C GLU A 78 17.90 -19.83 12.94
N PRO A 79 19.00 -19.24 13.44
CA PRO A 79 20.18 -18.99 12.61
C PRO A 79 20.45 -20.29 11.86
N SER A 80 20.38 -20.22 10.53
CA SER A 80 20.62 -21.38 9.68
C SER A 80 21.93 -21.99 10.15
N ALA A 81 21.86 -23.23 10.63
CA ALA A 81 23.01 -23.96 11.13
C ALA A 81 24.17 -23.78 10.15
N SER A 82 25.37 -23.57 10.70
CA SER A 82 26.58 -23.41 9.90
C SER A 82 26.62 -24.52 8.84
N ASP A 83 27.07 -24.21 7.61
CA ASP A 83 27.16 -25.23 6.54
C ASP A 83 28.03 -26.44 6.96
N GLU A 84 28.81 -26.30 8.04
CA GLU A 84 29.64 -27.34 8.67
C GLU A 84 28.81 -28.40 9.42
N ASP A 85 27.61 -28.06 9.91
CA ASP A 85 26.71 -29.00 10.63
C ASP A 85 25.66 -29.63 9.71
N ARG A 86 25.67 -29.32 8.42
CA ARG A 86 24.66 -29.79 7.48
C ARG A 86 24.88 -31.30 7.19
N PRO A 87 23.87 -32.16 7.39
CA PRO A 87 24.00 -33.57 7.03
C PRO A 87 24.34 -33.69 5.54
N VAL A 88 25.31 -34.54 5.23
CA VAL A 88 25.77 -34.79 3.86
C VAL A 88 24.57 -35.21 3.02
N ASN A 89 24.19 -34.37 2.05
CA ASN A 89 23.04 -34.61 1.19
C ASN A 89 23.30 -35.85 0.32
N PRO A 90 22.53 -36.95 0.48
CA PRO A 90 22.72 -38.19 -0.30
C PRO A 90 22.43 -38.03 -1.80
N HIS A 91 21.79 -36.92 -2.19
CA HIS A 91 21.46 -36.58 -3.57
C HIS A 91 22.31 -35.42 -4.11
N ALA A 92 23.36 -34.99 -3.40
CA ALA A 92 24.32 -34.04 -3.95
C ALA A 92 25.01 -34.67 -5.17
N LEU A 93 25.11 -33.91 -6.26
CA LEU A 93 25.93 -34.33 -7.40
C LEU A 93 27.37 -34.58 -6.90
N PRO A 94 28.03 -35.65 -7.36
CA PRO A 94 29.40 -35.92 -6.95
C PRO A 94 30.27 -34.71 -7.28
N ASN A 95 30.97 -34.19 -6.27
CA ASN A 95 31.96 -33.15 -6.44
C ASN A 95 32.92 -33.57 -7.55
N THR A 96 32.97 -32.80 -8.63
CA THR A 96 33.94 -32.96 -9.71
C THR A 96 35.33 -32.61 -9.17
N TYR A 97 35.93 -33.56 -8.45
CA TYR A 97 37.36 -33.59 -8.18
C TYR A 97 38.05 -33.81 -9.53
N GLY A 98 38.48 -32.72 -10.17
CA GLY A 98 39.14 -32.81 -11.47
C GLY A 98 39.56 -31.50 -12.13
N ALA A 99 39.23 -30.33 -11.58
CA ALA A 99 39.76 -29.07 -12.07
C ALA A 99 41.02 -28.68 -11.28
N PHE A 100 42.16 -29.29 -11.62
CA PHE A 100 43.46 -28.72 -11.27
C PHE A 100 43.53 -27.30 -11.86
N PRO A 101 43.91 -26.26 -11.08
CA PRO A 101 44.25 -24.98 -11.67
C PRO A 101 45.51 -25.14 -12.54
N PRO A 102 45.62 -24.47 -13.70
CA PRO A 102 46.87 -24.50 -14.47
C PRO A 102 47.98 -23.88 -13.61
N ALA A 103 49.11 -24.58 -13.51
CA ALA A 103 50.30 -24.10 -12.82
C ALA A 103 50.86 -22.84 -13.49
N SER A 104 51.15 -21.81 -12.69
CA SER A 104 52.02 -20.69 -13.06
C SER A 104 53.10 -20.54 -11.99
#